data_AF-I1W6K1-F1
#
_entry.id   AF-I1W6K1-F1
#
_cell.length_a   1.000
_cell.length_b   1.000
_cell.length_c   1.000
_cell.angle_alpha   90.00
_cell.angle_beta   90.00
_cell.angle_gamma   90.00
#
_symmetry.space_group_name_H-M   'P 1'
#
loop_
_entity.id
_entity.type
_entity.pdbx_description
1 polymer ?
#
loop_
_entity_poly.entity_id
_entity_poly.type
_entity_poly.pdbx_seq_one_letter_code
_entity_poly.pdbx_strand_id
1 'polypeptide(L)' 'KDRHSKICTATGMRDRRMRLSLEVARKFFDLQDMLGFDKASKTVQWLLSMSKGAIKELPPNARESRAKARERAR' A
#
# COMPACT_ATOMS: atom_id res chain seq x y z
N LYS A 1 -20.84 -13.36 9.45
CA LYS A 1 -19.68 -13.65 10.33
C LYS A 1 -18.36 -13.62 9.52
N ASP A 2 -18.11 -12.56 8.73
CA ASP A 2 -16.87 -12.36 7.95
C ASP A 2 -16.60 -10.84 7.75
N ARG A 3 -16.58 -10.07 8.84
CA ARG A 3 -16.34 -8.62 8.77
C ARG A 3 -14.91 -8.21 9.14
N HIS A 4 -14.09 -9.14 9.62
CA HIS A 4 -12.70 -8.85 10.03
C HIS A 4 -11.76 -8.62 8.84
N SER A 5 -12.18 -8.97 7.63
CA SER A 5 -11.45 -8.75 6.38
C SER A 5 -11.70 -7.38 5.75
N LYS A 6 -12.72 -6.63 6.23
CA LYS A 6 -13.09 -5.33 5.69
C LYS A 6 -12.69 -4.17 6.62
N ILE A 7 -12.37 -3.04 6.02
CA ILE A 7 -12.10 -1.77 6.70
C ILE A 7 -12.96 -0.66 6.09
N CYS A 8 -13.39 0.30 6.91
CA CYS A 8 -14.08 1.50 6.44
C CYS A 8 -13.05 2.57 6.07
N THR A 9 -13.18 3.17 4.88
CA THR A 9 -12.38 4.30 4.42
C THR A 9 -13.30 5.47 4.06
N ALA A 10 -12.76 6.67 3.89
CA ALA A 10 -13.52 7.83 3.38
C ALA A 10 -14.18 7.57 2.00
N THR A 11 -13.73 6.53 1.28
CA THR A 11 -14.30 6.11 -0.02
C THR A 11 -15.18 4.85 0.06
N GLY A 12 -15.58 4.43 1.26
CA GLY A 12 -16.40 3.23 1.51
C GLY A 12 -15.61 2.03 2.04
N MET A 13 -16.27 0.86 2.08
CA MET A 13 -15.69 -0.40 2.59
C MET A 13 -14.64 -0.97 1.63
N ARG A 14 -13.50 -1.40 2.18
CA ARG A 14 -12.38 -1.98 1.42
C ARG A 14 -11.95 -3.31 2.02
N ASP A 15 -11.44 -4.20 1.18
CA ASP A 15 -10.75 -5.41 1.64
C ASP A 15 -9.36 -5.07 2.16
N ARG A 16 -8.94 -5.72 3.25
CA ARG A 16 -7.61 -5.51 3.85
C ARG A 16 -6.53 -6.42 3.26
N ARG A 17 -6.89 -7.38 2.40
CA ARG A 17 -5.94 -8.29 1.75
C ARG A 17 -5.36 -7.61 0.52
N MET A 18 -4.03 -7.61 0.43
CA MET A 18 -3.32 -7.09 -0.73
C MET A 18 -2.90 -8.25 -1.63
N ARG A 19 -3.25 -8.18 -2.93
CA ARG A 19 -2.75 -9.12 -3.94
C ARG A 19 -1.56 -8.48 -4.65
N LEU A 20 -0.38 -9.04 -4.44
CA LEU A 20 0.86 -8.56 -5.05
C LEU A 20 1.10 -9.25 -6.39
N SER A 21 1.81 -8.59 -7.30
CA SER A 21 2.37 -9.27 -8.48
C SER A 21 3.47 -10.23 -8.04
N LEU A 22 3.79 -11.21 -8.88
CA LEU A 22 4.81 -12.21 -8.56
C LEU A 22 6.17 -11.58 -8.26
N GLU A 23 6.58 -10.59 -9.07
CA GLU A 23 7.85 -9.90 -8.89
C GLU A 23 7.92 -9.13 -7.55
N VAL A 24 6.85 -8.41 -7.21
CA VAL A 24 6.80 -7.63 -5.96
C VAL A 24 6.69 -8.55 -4.76
N ALA A 25 5.92 -9.64 -4.86
CA ALA A 25 5.79 -10.62 -3.80
C ALA A 25 7.14 -11.20 -3.40
N ARG A 26 8.00 -11.56 -4.37
CA ARG A 26 9.34 -12.08 -4.10
C ARG A 26 10.17 -11.09 -3.28
N LYS A 27 10.34 -9.87 -3.79
CA LYS A 27 11.11 -8.81 -3.09
C LYS A 27 10.54 -8.49 -1.71
N PHE A 28 9.21 -8.54 -1.56
CA PHE A 28 8.53 -8.29 -0.29
C PHE A 28 8.82 -9.37 0.75
N PHE A 29 8.73 -10.65 0.39
CA PHE A 29 8.98 -11.75 1.31
C PHE A 29 10.47 -11.91 1.64
N ASP A 30 11.37 -11.67 0.68
CA ASP A 30 12.82 -11.61 0.96
C ASP A 30 13.15 -10.56 2.03
N LEU A 31 12.50 -9.39 1.97
CA LEU A 31 12.62 -8.35 2.99
C LEU A 31 12.01 -8.77 4.33
N GLN A 32 10.86 -9.45 4.31
CA GLN A 32 10.22 -9.96 5.53
C GLN A 32 11.14 -10.93 6.27
N ASP A 33 11.78 -11.84 5.54
CA ASP A 33 12.71 -12.83 6.10
C ASP A 33 13.98 -12.15 6.64
N MET A 34 14.51 -11.18 5.90
CA MET A 34 15.68 -10.39 6.35
C MET A 34 15.41 -9.62 7.64
N LEU A 35 14.19 -9.10 7.83
CA LEU A 35 13.78 -8.41 9.05
C LEU A 35 13.36 -9.37 10.17
N GLY A 36 13.23 -10.67 9.90
CA GLY A 36 12.82 -11.69 10.85
C GLY A 36 11.37 -11.56 11.32
N PHE A 37 10.48 -11.02 10.48
CA PHE A 37 9.08 -10.81 10.87
C PHE A 37 8.19 -12.03 10.59
N ASP A 38 7.41 -12.41 11.59
CA ASP A 38 6.42 -13.49 11.54
C ASP A 38 5.16 -13.14 10.72
N LYS A 39 4.87 -11.83 10.57
CA LYS A 39 3.65 -11.33 9.91
C LYS A 39 3.99 -10.25 8.89
N ALA A 40 3.51 -10.44 7.66
CA ALA A 40 3.62 -9.46 6.58
C ALA A 40 3.13 -8.05 6.95
N SER A 41 2.12 -7.93 7.82
CA SER A 41 1.64 -6.63 8.29
C SER A 41 2.71 -5.82 9.03
N LYS A 42 3.65 -6.47 9.72
CA LYS A 42 4.78 -5.81 10.38
C LYS A 42 5.78 -5.27 9.35
N THR A 43 6.05 -6.02 8.28
CA THR A 43 6.88 -5.56 7.15
C THR A 43 6.27 -4.34 6.49
N VAL A 44 4.94 -4.33 6.26
CA VAL A 44 4.24 -3.16 5.72
C VAL A 44 4.34 -1.96 6.67
N GLN A 45 4.18 -2.16 7.97
CA GLN A 45 4.33 -1.10 8.97
C GLN A 45 5.75 -0.52 8.99
N TRP A 46 6.76 -1.39 8.89
CA TRP A 46 8.16 -1.00 8.81
C TRP A 46 8.43 -0.18 7.53
N LEU A 47 7.97 -0.67 6.37
CA LEU A 47 8.09 0.06 5.11
C LEU A 47 7.48 1.45 5.20
N LEU A 48 6.24 1.57 5.72
CA LEU A 48 5.57 2.85 5.91
C LEU A 48 6.34 3.78 6.86
N SER A 49 7.03 3.22 7.86
CA SER A 49 7.82 3.98 8.83
C SER A 49 9.12 4.52 8.22
N MET A 50 9.81 3.69 7.44
CA MET A 50 11.03 4.08 6.72
C MET A 50 10.74 5.07 5.59
N SER A 51 9.61 4.92 4.90
CA SER A 51 9.23 5.81 3.79
C SER A 51 8.57 7.12 4.22
N LYS A 52 8.42 7.41 5.53
CA LYS A 52 7.72 8.63 6.00
C LYS A 52 8.32 9.92 5.42
N GLY A 53 9.64 10.00 5.29
CA GLY A 53 10.33 11.15 4.69
C GLY A 53 9.94 11.33 3.22
N ALA A 54 10.17 10.29 2.41
CA ALA A 54 9.82 10.28 0.99
C ALA A 54 8.34 10.56 0.74
N ILE A 55 7.43 10.05 1.58
CA ILE A 55 5.99 10.32 1.47
C ILE A 55 5.67 11.80 1.72
N LYS A 56 6.35 12.47 2.67
CA LYS A 56 6.12 13.89 2.96
C LYS A 56 6.60 14.81 1.84
N GLU A 57 7.61 14.38 1.10
CA GLU A 57 8.16 15.13 -0.04
C GLU A 57 7.30 15.01 -1.31
N LEU A 58 6.34 14.08 -1.34
CA LEU A 58 5.43 13.97 -2.47
C LEU A 58 4.53 15.21 -2.55
N PRO A 59 4.46 15.88 -3.73
CA PRO A 59 3.61 17.05 -3.88
C PRO A 59 2.15 16.66 -3.65
N PRO A 60 1.37 17.48 -2.90
CA PRO A 60 -0.05 17.20 -2.62
C PRO A 60 -0.89 17.00 -3.90
N ASN A 61 -0.42 17.54 -5.02
CA ASN A 61 -1.11 17.57 -6.30
C ASN A 61 -0.88 16.28 -7.13
N ALA A 62 -0.15 15.29 -6.61
CA ALA A 62 0.05 13.99 -7.27
C ALA A 62 -1.28 13.25 -7.53
N ARG A 63 -2.32 13.55 -6.75
CA ARG A 63 -3.69 13.07 -6.98
C ARG A 63 -4.38 13.77 -8.15
N GLU A 64 -4.16 15.06 -8.32
CA GLU A 64 -4.77 15.86 -9.38
C GLU A 64 -4.16 15.53 -10.75
N SER A 65 -2.85 15.34 -10.83
CA SER A 65 -2.17 14.94 -12.07
C SER A 65 -2.68 13.58 -12.57
N ARG A 66 -2.97 12.64 -11.66
CA ARG A 66 -3.53 11.32 -11.99
C ARG A 66 -5.01 11.39 -12.39
N ALA A 67 -5.78 12.33 -11.85
CA ALA A 67 -7.17 12.57 -12.24
C ALA A 67 -7.24 13.19 -13.66
N LYS A 68 -6.43 14.22 -13.93
CA LYS A 68 -6.34 14.86 -15.26
C LYS A 68 -5.86 13.90 -16.34
N ALA A 69 -4.94 12.99 -16.04
CA ALA A 69 -4.48 11.97 -16.99
C ALA A 69 -5.59 10.98 -17.39
N ARG A 70 -6.49 10.65 -16.46
CA ARG A 70 -7.66 9.78 -16.74
C ARG A 70 -8.74 10.49 -17.55
N GLU A 71 -8.91 11.79 -17.36
CA GLU A 71 -9.86 12.60 -18.11
C GLU A 71 -9.40 12.83 -19.55
N ARG A 72 -8.09 12.98 -19.79
CA ARG A 72 -7.51 13.10 -21.14
C ARG A 72 -7.47 11.79 -21.94
N ALA A 73 -7.65 10.65 -21.27
CA ALA A 73 -7.67 9.32 -21.90
C ALA A 73 -9.10 8.82 -22.20
N ARG A 74 -10.12 9.66 -21.91
CA ARG A 74 -11.50 9.50 -22.38
C ARG A 74 -11.70 10.35 -23.63
#